data_AF-A0A969CLW7-F1
#
_entry.id   AF-A0A969CLW7-F1
#
_cell.length_a   1.000
_cell.length_b   1.000
_cell.length_c   1.000
_cell.angle_alpha   90.00
_cell.angle_beta   90.00
_cell.angle_gamma   90.00
#
_symmetry.space_group_name_H-M   'P 1'
#
loop_
_entity.id
_entity.type
_entity.pdbx_description
1 polymer ?
#
loop_
_entity_poly.entity_id
_entity_poly.type
_entity_poly.pdbx_seq_one_letter_code
_entity_poly.pdbx_strand_id
1 'polypeptide(L)' 'MNKKGLNLRISERRLDKLRLYAANKEKTMTQLVEDWIDRLPTPETGNSSTTPRTK' A
#
# COMPACT_ATOMS: atom_id res chain seq x y z
N MET A 1 -9.29 15.10 2.02
CA MET A 1 -8.54 13.87 1.67
C MET A 1 -9.43 13.03 0.77
N ASN A 2 -9.08 12.86 -0.51
CA ASN A 2 -9.82 11.96 -1.40
C ASN A 2 -9.56 10.53 -0.95
N LYS A 3 -10.52 9.90 -0.27
CA LYS A 3 -10.38 8.51 0.21
C LYS A 3 -10.65 7.56 -0.95
N LYS A 4 -9.71 6.68 -1.27
CA LYS A 4 -9.88 5.58 -2.21
C LYS A 4 -9.85 4.27 -1.44
N GLY A 5 -10.77 3.35 -1.73
CA GLY A 5 -10.79 2.02 -1.14
C GLY A 5 -9.82 1.09 -1.86
N LEU A 6 -9.13 0.23 -1.10
CA LEU A 6 -8.33 -0.88 -1.65
C LEU A 6 -9.21 -2.14 -1.70
N ASN A 7 -9.48 -2.66 -2.90
CA ASN A 7 -10.14 -3.94 -3.08
C ASN A 7 -9.10 -4.99 -3.47
N LEU A 8 -8.93 -6.03 -2.65
CA LEU A 8 -7.95 -7.08 -2.85
C LEU A 8 -8.62 -8.44 -2.87
N ARG A 9 -8.36 -9.24 -3.91
CA ARG A 9 -8.80 -10.63 -3.97
C ARG A 9 -7.81 -11.51 -3.23
N ILE A 10 -8.21 -12.04 -2.08
CA ILE A 10 -7.41 -12.98 -1.27
C ILE A 10 -8.23 -14.20 -0.87
N SER A 11 -7.54 -15.30 -0.56
CA SER A 11 -8.20 -16.46 0.04
C SER A 11 -8.60 -16.18 1.48
N GLU A 12 -9.65 -16.86 1.94
CA GLU A 12 -10.17 -16.77 3.30
C GLU A 12 -9.08 -17.04 4.35
N ARG A 13 -8.27 -18.10 4.15
CA ARG A 13 -7.13 -18.41 5.03
C ARG A 13 -6.13 -17.26 5.20
N ARG A 14 -5.89 -16.45 4.15
CA ARG A 14 -5.01 -15.27 4.24
C ARG A 14 -5.70 -14.12 4.95
N LEU A 15 -6.99 -13.93 4.71
CA LEU A 15 -7.81 -12.92 5.38
C LEU A 15 -7.87 -13.16 6.89
N ASP A 16 -8.09 -14.40 7.31
CA ASP A 16 -8.17 -14.75 8.73
C ASP A 16 -6.83 -14.59 9.44
N LYS A 17 -5.73 -14.95 8.77
CA LYS A 17 -4.39 -14.68 9.29
C LYS A 17 -4.17 -13.18 9.49
N LEU A 18 -4.62 -12.33 8.56
CA LEU A 18 -4.51 -10.88 8.67
C LEU A 18 -5.35 -10.34 9.84
N ARG A 19 -6.59 -10.82 9.99
CA ARG A 19 -7.48 -10.47 11.12
C ARG A 19 -6.86 -10.83 12.46
N LEU A 20 -6.35 -12.05 12.60
CA LEU A 20 -5.73 -12.54 13.83
C LEU A 20 -4.47 -11.74 14.17
N TYR A 21 -3.64 -11.44 13.17
CA TYR A 21 -2.44 -10.64 13.37
C TYR A 21 -2.76 -9.20 13.79
N ALA A 22 -3.81 -8.61 13.22
CA ALA A 22 -4.29 -7.28 13.58
C ALA A 22 -4.80 -7.25 15.03
N ALA A 23 -5.61 -8.25 15.42
CA ALA A 23 -6.09 -8.39 16.79
C ALA A 23 -4.95 -8.51 17.81
N ASN A 24 -3.93 -9.34 17.52
CA ASN A 24 -2.76 -9.50 18.39
C ASN A 24 -1.92 -8.22 18.52
N LYS A 25 -1.95 -7.34 17.52
CA LYS A 25 -1.23 -6.06 17.54
C LYS A 25 -2.06 -4.88 18.05
N GLU A 26 -3.29 -5.13 18.48
CA GLU A 26 -4.25 -4.08 18.87
C GLU A 26 -4.42 -3.00 17.78
N LYS A 27 -4.35 -3.42 16.51
CA LYS A 27 -4.46 -2.54 15.35
C LYS A 27 -5.61 -3.00 14.45
N THR A 28 -6.17 -2.07 13.69
CA THR A 28 -7.08 -2.42 12.60
C THR A 28 -6.31 -3.02 11.43
N MET A 29 -6.96 -3.85 10.63
CA MET A 29 -6.36 -4.38 9.38
C MET A 29 -5.93 -3.25 8.44
N THR A 30 -6.72 -2.18 8.37
CA THR A 30 -6.41 -0.98 7.56
C THR A 30 -5.11 -0.34 8.02
N GLN A 31 -4.96 -0.06 9.31
CA GLN A 31 -3.72 0.51 9.86
C GLN A 31 -2.50 -0.38 9.59
N LEU A 32 -2.67 -1.70 9.65
CA LEU A 32 -1.60 -2.63 9.30
C LEU A 32 -1.18 -2.54 7.84
N VAL A 33 -2.15 -2.40 6.94
CA VAL A 33 -1.89 -2.23 5.51
C VAL A 33 -1.26 -0.86 5.25
N GLU A 34 -1.74 0.21 5.89
CA GLU A 34 -1.13 1.55 5.84
C GLU A 34 0.33 1.51 6.32
N ASP A 35 0.58 0.94 7.51
CA ASP A 35 1.91 0.76 8.08
C ASP A 35 2.85 -0.04 7.14
N TRP A 36 2.32 -0.99 6.37
CA TRP A 36 3.10 -1.74 5.39
C TRP A 36 3.36 -0.95 4.12
N ILE A 37 2.38 -0.18 3.64
CA ILE A 37 2.53 0.72 2.48
C ILE A 37 3.58 1.79 2.79
N ASP A 38 3.53 2.39 3.97
CA ASP A 38 4.47 3.43 4.40
C ASP A 38 5.91 2.94 4.52
N ARG A 39 6.12 1.62 4.65
CA ARG A 39 7.45 0.99 4.66
C ARG A 39 7.98 0.66 3.27
N LEU A 40 7.15 0.75 2.22
CA LEU A 40 7.60 0.50 0.86
C LEU A 40 8.58 1.61 0.45
N PRO A 41 9.71 1.28 -0.18
CA PRO A 41 10.59 2.31 -0.73
C PRO A 41 9.78 3.11 -1.76
N THR A 42 9.83 4.44 -1.66
CA THR A 42 9.26 5.27 -2.72
C THR A 42 10.13 5.06 -3.95
N PRO A 43 9.62 4.49 -5.05
CA PRO A 43 10.39 4.48 -6.28
C PRO A 43 10.62 5.95 -6.65
N GLU A 44 11.88 6.38 -6.65
CA GLU A 44 12.24 7.67 -7.25
C GLU A 44 11.67 7.63 -8.66
N THR A 45 10.57 8.36 -8.88
CA THR A 45 10.04 8.53 -10.23
C THR A 45 11.08 9.41 -10.88
N GLY A 46 12.06 8.77 -11.52
CA GLY A 46 13.14 9.45 -12.21
C GLY A 46 12.48 10.53 -13.05
N ASN A 47 12.86 11.79 -12.78
CA ASN A 47 12.47 12.93 -13.58
C ASN A 47 12.65 12.54 -15.05
N SER A 48 11.56 12.25 -15.74
CA SER A 48 11.55 12.16 -17.18
C SER A 48 11.63 13.59 -17.73
N SER A 49 12.71 14.29 -17.40
CA SER A 49 13.18 15.49 -18.08
C SER A 49 14.01 15.06 -19.27
N THR A 50 13.41 14.31 -20.19
CA THR A 50 14.03 14.00 -21.48
C THR A 50 13.80 15.21 -22.39
N THR A 51 14.73 16.17 -22.29
CA THR A 51 15.25 17.10 -23.31
C THR A 51 14.29 17.73 -24.33
N PRO A 52 14.28 19.07 -24.48
CA PRO A 52 13.49 19.74 -25.51
C PRO A 52 14.06 19.40 -26.89
N ARG A 53 13.20 18.86 -27.76
CA ARG A 53 13.50 18.63 -29.17
C ARG A 53 13.33 19.95 -29.92
N THR A 54 14.44 20.65 -30.18
CA THR A 54 14.49 21.75 -31.15
C THR A 54 14.47 21.17 -32.57
N LYS A 55 13.60 21.70 -33.42
CA LYS A 55 13.68 21.58 -34.87
C LYS A 55 13.60 22.97 -35.47
#